data_AF-L7UJ88-F1
#
_entry.id   AF-L7UJ88-F1
#
_cell.length_a   1.000
_cell.length_b   1.000
_cell.length_c   1.000
_cell.angle_alpha   90.00
_cell.angle_beta   90.00
_cell.angle_gamma   90.00
#
_symmetry.space_group_name_H-M   'P 1'
#
loop_
_entity.id
_entity.type
_entity.pdbx_description
1 polymer ?
#
loop_
_entity_poly.entity_id
_entity_poly.type
_entity_poly.pdbx_seq_one_letter_code
_entity_poly.pdbx_strand_id
1 'polypeptide(L)'
;MAQAAPPPRRGVTKNLLVVALCLLVGGAVASVLREPSVPRTLPREAVDAGVLTGGPAVPTQGPKVPKEEPKVPIREVRTARLDGPFVDPRVPRRMPPGRTARPKNAAVWCEGLSVERCGSHREDCEVGAYCDGVRFCRSRPEFPSAEACAAEGILGANVACCSGLVARCGVPAGGRGACNPQKGDESEPVCIRCGDGVCGPFEQACNCPEDCATSEARPKLRFQGPWPQGVAPDGAAPEGTTAPGQCLDTQASPEGVLRCLESWSEGLFGLRRSAELQRVEDLESFTPFDLDLMRCLERGSSYAARRSETSREGCLEALYQRTQDSRLDKLRWFSSSYGRSR
;
A
#
# COMPACT_ATOMS: atom_id res chain seq x y z
N MET A 1 -58.23 39.61 43.04
CA MET A 1 -57.16 38.70 42.56
C MET A 1 -56.37 39.45 41.50
N ALA A 2 -55.18 39.96 41.84
CA ALA A 2 -54.32 40.71 40.92
C ALA A 2 -53.08 39.86 40.61
N GLN A 3 -52.87 39.55 39.34
CA GLN A 3 -51.70 38.81 38.85
C GLN A 3 -50.52 39.77 38.67
N ALA A 4 -49.39 39.45 39.31
CA ALA A 4 -48.14 40.18 39.18
C ALA A 4 -47.38 39.76 37.91
N ALA A 5 -46.85 40.75 37.19
CA ALA A 5 -46.07 40.58 35.96
C ALA A 5 -44.62 40.10 36.25
N PRO A 6 -44.00 39.33 35.34
CA PRO A 6 -42.65 38.83 35.53
C PRO A 6 -41.57 39.88 35.16
N PRO A 7 -40.37 39.81 35.77
CA PRO A 7 -39.29 40.77 35.55
C PRO A 7 -38.52 40.51 34.23
N PRO A 8 -37.86 41.56 33.68
CA PRO A 8 -37.17 41.47 32.40
C PRO A 8 -35.80 40.76 32.53
N ARG A 9 -35.54 39.84 31.59
CA ARG A 9 -34.24 39.15 31.44
C ARG A 9 -33.23 40.07 30.75
N ARG A 10 -32.25 40.58 31.51
CA ARG A 10 -31.03 41.21 31.00
C ARG A 10 -29.89 40.19 31.05
N GLY A 11 -29.40 39.73 29.89
CA GLY A 11 -28.16 38.96 29.87
C GLY A 11 -27.89 38.14 28.61
N VAL A 12 -27.81 38.75 27.42
CA VAL A 12 -27.27 38.06 26.22
C VAL A 12 -26.41 38.97 25.32
N THR A 13 -26.46 40.29 25.46
CA THR A 13 -25.85 41.21 24.47
C THR A 13 -24.33 41.40 24.57
N LYS A 14 -23.64 40.94 25.61
CA LYS A 14 -22.19 41.19 25.76
C LYS A 14 -21.29 40.22 24.99
N ASN A 15 -21.73 38.98 24.73
CA ASN A 15 -20.87 37.98 24.07
C ASN A 15 -20.84 38.11 22.54
N LEU A 16 -21.89 38.67 21.92
CA LEU A 16 -21.94 38.89 20.47
C LEU A 16 -20.98 39.99 20.00
N LEU A 17 -20.69 40.98 20.86
CA LEU A 17 -19.85 42.12 20.50
C LEU A 17 -18.35 41.75 20.46
N VAL A 18 -17.93 40.75 21.25
CA VAL A 18 -16.54 40.26 21.25
C VAL A 18 -16.23 39.42 20.02
N VAL A 19 -17.17 38.58 19.56
CA VAL A 19 -16.98 37.74 18.37
C VAL A 19 -16.89 38.59 17.08
N ALA A 20 -17.70 39.64 16.97
CA ALA A 20 -17.65 40.55 15.83
C ALA A 20 -16.32 41.35 15.76
N LEU A 21 -15.74 41.71 16.91
CA LEU A 21 -14.47 42.44 16.94
C LEU A 21 -13.28 41.56 16.52
N CYS A 22 -13.28 40.27 16.88
CA CYS A 22 -12.23 39.33 16.48
C CYS A 22 -12.20 39.05 14.97
N LEU A 23 -13.37 39.05 14.31
CA LEU A 23 -13.44 38.83 12.86
C LEU A 23 -12.95 40.03 12.04
N LEU A 24 -13.06 41.26 12.57
CA LEU A 24 -12.61 42.46 11.87
C LEU A 24 -11.09 42.68 11.95
N VAL A 25 -10.42 42.18 12.99
CA VAL A 25 -8.95 42.35 13.15
C VAL A 25 -8.17 41.25 12.42
N GLY A 26 -8.76 40.07 12.19
CA GLY A 26 -8.09 38.94 11.52
C GLY A 26 -8.03 39.02 9.98
N GLY A 27 -8.76 39.95 9.34
CA GLY A 27 -8.92 39.98 7.88
C GLY A 27 -7.85 40.74 7.08
N ALA A 28 -6.88 41.40 7.73
CA ALA A 28 -6.04 42.41 7.06
C ALA A 28 -4.60 41.97 6.70
N VAL A 29 -4.21 40.69 6.84
CA VAL A 29 -2.79 40.27 6.67
C VAL A 29 -2.51 39.39 5.44
N ALA A 30 -3.51 39.08 4.60
CA ALA A 30 -3.33 38.11 3.52
C ALA A 30 -2.91 38.67 2.14
N SER A 31 -2.37 39.89 2.04
CA SER A 31 -2.07 40.47 0.71
C SER A 31 -0.86 41.39 0.65
N VAL A 32 0.34 40.92 1.01
CA VAL A 32 1.60 41.48 0.49
C VAL A 32 2.65 40.37 0.40
N LEU A 33 3.45 40.38 -0.67
CA LEU A 33 4.62 39.53 -1.01
C LEU A 33 4.34 38.34 -1.95
N ARG A 34 4.09 38.68 -3.22
CA ARG A 34 4.41 37.83 -4.37
C ARG A 34 5.47 38.57 -5.20
N GLU A 35 6.74 38.28 -4.96
CA GLU A 35 7.85 38.68 -5.85
C GLU A 35 8.13 37.57 -6.89
N PRO A 36 8.44 37.92 -8.15
CA PRO A 36 8.83 36.94 -9.17
C PRO A 36 10.35 36.70 -9.16
N SER A 37 10.77 35.47 -8.87
CA SER A 37 12.16 35.04 -9.00
C SER A 37 12.50 34.72 -10.47
N VAL A 38 13.41 35.51 -11.03
CA VAL A 38 14.10 35.29 -12.31
C VAL A 38 15.07 34.10 -12.18
N PRO A 39 15.25 33.25 -13.22
CA PRO A 39 16.17 32.12 -13.16
C PRO A 39 17.62 32.59 -13.30
N ARG A 40 18.47 32.20 -12.33
CA ARG A 40 19.91 32.41 -12.37
C ARG A 40 20.56 31.20 -13.04
N THR A 41 20.96 31.37 -14.30
CA THR A 41 21.92 30.48 -14.99
C THR A 41 23.29 30.58 -14.31
N LEU A 42 23.87 29.42 -13.96
CA LEU A 42 25.29 29.30 -13.65
C LEU A 42 25.91 28.14 -14.43
N PRO A 43 27.22 28.23 -14.72
CA PRO A 43 27.84 27.57 -15.86
C PRO A 43 28.43 26.20 -15.52
N ARG A 44 28.77 25.52 -16.60
CA ARG A 44 29.31 24.17 -16.73
C ARG A 44 30.83 24.26 -16.82
N GLU A 45 31.54 23.80 -15.79
CA GLU A 45 32.97 23.45 -15.77
C GLU A 45 33.18 22.55 -14.54
N ALA A 46 34.14 21.65 -14.43
CA ALA A 46 34.99 20.92 -15.35
C ALA A 46 35.43 19.69 -14.53
N VAL A 47 35.65 18.58 -15.22
CA VAL A 47 36.20 17.34 -14.65
C VAL A 47 37.67 17.59 -14.36
N ASP A 48 38.16 17.24 -13.17
CA ASP A 48 39.53 16.75 -13.06
C ASP A 48 39.80 15.84 -11.86
N ALA A 49 40.69 14.90 -12.13
CA ALA A 49 41.09 13.78 -11.30
C ALA A 49 41.98 14.19 -10.12
N GLY A 50 41.93 13.42 -9.03
CA GLY A 50 42.79 13.67 -7.86
C GLY A 50 42.85 12.52 -6.87
N VAL A 51 43.80 11.61 -7.11
CA VAL A 51 44.75 11.01 -6.15
C VAL A 51 44.23 10.53 -4.78
N LEU A 52 44.30 9.21 -4.61
CA LEU A 52 44.20 8.51 -3.33
C LEU A 52 45.50 8.64 -2.53
N THR A 53 45.44 9.25 -1.34
CA THR A 53 46.48 9.14 -0.31
C THR A 53 45.85 8.69 1.01
N GLY A 54 46.48 7.68 1.61
CA GLY A 54 45.99 6.96 2.78
C GLY A 54 46.02 7.73 4.10
N GLY A 55 45.34 7.14 5.09
CA GLY A 55 45.31 7.54 6.49
C GLY A 55 44.87 6.36 7.37
N PRO A 56 45.17 6.39 8.68
CA PRO A 56 45.70 5.23 9.40
C PRO A 56 44.66 4.35 10.11
N ALA A 57 45.12 3.13 10.40
CA ALA A 57 44.41 2.09 11.15
C ALA A 57 44.11 2.50 12.60
N VAL A 58 42.86 2.28 13.01
CA VAL A 58 42.38 2.40 14.41
C VAL A 58 42.26 0.98 14.99
N PRO A 59 42.83 0.70 16.18
CA PRO A 59 42.66 -0.59 16.84
C PRO A 59 41.36 -0.64 17.65
N THR A 60 40.48 -1.57 17.30
CA THR A 60 39.26 -1.89 18.06
C THR A 60 39.57 -2.95 19.11
N GLN A 61 39.65 -2.56 20.39
CA GLN A 61 39.58 -3.50 21.51
C GLN A 61 38.16 -3.53 22.07
N GLY A 62 37.46 -4.65 21.87
CA GLY A 62 36.17 -4.92 22.51
C GLY A 62 36.36 -5.73 23.80
N PRO A 63 35.61 -5.44 24.88
CA PRO A 63 35.65 -6.22 26.11
C PRO A 63 34.90 -7.55 25.95
N LYS A 64 35.55 -8.65 26.35
CA LYS A 64 34.95 -9.99 26.48
C LYS A 64 33.98 -10.00 27.67
N VAL A 65 32.71 -10.30 27.39
CA VAL A 65 31.69 -10.65 28.40
C VAL A 65 31.45 -12.16 28.32
N PRO A 66 31.51 -12.91 29.44
CA PRO A 66 31.16 -14.32 29.45
C PRO A 66 29.64 -14.51 29.32
N LYS A 67 29.24 -15.30 28.32
CA LYS A 67 27.85 -15.68 28.03
C LYS A 67 27.51 -16.94 28.85
N GLU A 68 26.81 -16.76 29.95
CA GLU A 68 26.16 -17.86 30.68
C GLU A 68 24.71 -17.95 30.19
N GLU A 69 24.37 -19.02 29.48
CA GLU A 69 23.01 -19.27 28.96
C GLU A 69 22.14 -19.94 30.04
N PRO A 70 20.99 -19.36 30.41
CA PRO A 70 20.03 -20.04 31.27
C PRO A 70 19.28 -21.12 30.46
N LYS A 71 19.40 -22.37 30.90
CA LYS A 71 18.61 -23.51 30.41
C LYS A 71 17.13 -23.30 30.79
N VAL A 72 16.31 -22.94 29.82
CA VAL A 72 14.84 -22.97 29.94
C VAL A 72 14.36 -24.40 29.70
N PRO A 73 13.51 -24.97 30.58
CA PRO A 73 12.94 -26.29 30.35
C PRO A 73 11.98 -26.26 29.15
N ILE A 74 12.34 -27.01 28.10
CA ILE A 74 11.48 -27.25 26.94
C ILE A 74 10.30 -28.10 27.43
N ARG A 75 9.12 -27.49 27.44
CA ARG A 75 7.86 -28.18 27.68
C ARG A 75 7.49 -28.90 26.39
N GLU A 76 7.43 -30.23 26.42
CA GLU A 76 7.01 -31.06 25.29
C GLU A 76 5.65 -30.60 24.76
N VAL A 77 5.66 -29.94 23.60
CA VAL A 77 4.46 -29.70 22.81
C VAL A 77 4.11 -31.04 22.18
N ARG A 78 3.05 -31.68 22.69
CA ARG A 78 2.41 -32.83 22.04
C ARG A 78 1.97 -32.39 20.64
N THR A 79 2.74 -32.76 19.63
CA THR A 79 2.32 -32.74 18.24
C THR A 79 1.16 -33.73 18.09
N ALA A 80 -0.05 -33.20 18.00
CA ALA A 80 -1.19 -33.98 17.54
C ALA A 80 -0.89 -34.42 16.10
N ARG A 81 -0.80 -35.74 15.88
CA ARG A 81 -0.75 -36.32 14.53
C ARG A 81 -2.03 -35.92 13.79
N LEU A 82 -1.90 -35.00 12.85
CA LEU A 82 -2.89 -34.81 11.78
C LEU A 82 -2.66 -35.93 10.75
N ASP A 83 -3.14 -37.13 11.08
CA ASP A 83 -3.19 -38.25 10.14
C ASP A 83 -4.42 -38.07 9.24
N GLY A 84 -4.28 -37.21 8.22
CA GLY A 84 -5.27 -37.04 7.16
C GLY A 84 -4.68 -36.24 6.00
N PRO A 85 -4.81 -36.68 4.73
CA PRO A 85 -4.31 -35.92 3.61
C PRO A 85 -5.08 -34.61 3.52
N PHE A 86 -4.37 -33.49 3.70
CA PHE A 86 -4.89 -32.16 3.37
C PHE A 86 -5.13 -32.13 1.85
N VAL A 87 -6.39 -32.06 1.43
CA VAL A 87 -6.79 -31.93 0.03
C VAL A 87 -7.18 -30.47 -0.19
N ASP A 88 -6.31 -29.71 -0.82
CA ASP A 88 -6.60 -28.35 -1.27
C ASP A 88 -7.69 -28.38 -2.37
N PRO A 89 -8.86 -27.75 -2.18
CA PRO A 89 -9.93 -27.73 -3.17
C PRO A 89 -9.58 -27.01 -4.48
N ARG A 90 -8.51 -26.23 -4.53
CA ARG A 90 -8.08 -25.47 -5.72
C ARG A 90 -7.09 -26.22 -6.60
N VAL A 91 -6.55 -27.34 -6.15
CA VAL A 91 -5.70 -28.19 -6.97
C VAL A 91 -6.61 -29.10 -7.81
N PRO A 92 -6.59 -29.01 -9.15
CA PRO A 92 -7.38 -29.89 -10.00
C PRO A 92 -7.12 -31.36 -9.64
N ARG A 93 -8.18 -32.12 -9.36
CA ARG A 93 -8.16 -33.51 -8.84
C ARG A 93 -7.44 -34.54 -9.72
N ARG A 94 -6.92 -34.15 -10.87
CA ARG A 94 -5.99 -34.94 -11.68
C ARG A 94 -5.08 -33.95 -12.40
N MET A 95 -3.83 -33.82 -11.96
CA MET A 95 -2.79 -33.53 -12.94
C MET A 95 -2.93 -34.59 -14.03
N PRO A 96 -3.07 -34.23 -15.33
CA PRO A 96 -2.93 -35.21 -16.39
C PRO A 96 -1.63 -35.97 -16.15
N PRO A 97 -1.57 -37.30 -16.41
CA PRO A 97 -0.39 -38.11 -16.17
C PRO A 97 0.83 -37.33 -16.66
N GLY A 98 1.71 -36.99 -15.72
CA GLY A 98 2.81 -36.06 -15.94
C GLY A 98 3.48 -36.45 -17.25
N ARG A 99 3.61 -35.49 -18.18
CA ARG A 99 4.36 -35.70 -19.41
C ARG A 99 5.65 -36.41 -19.00
N THR A 100 5.87 -37.59 -19.58
CA THR A 100 7.11 -38.35 -19.42
C THR A 100 8.26 -37.35 -19.43
N ALA A 101 9.06 -37.33 -18.35
CA ALA A 101 10.13 -36.36 -18.16
C ALA A 101 10.89 -36.25 -19.48
N ARG A 102 10.69 -35.11 -20.16
CA ARG A 102 11.23 -34.90 -21.49
C ARG A 102 12.74 -35.11 -21.36
N PRO A 103 13.36 -35.95 -22.22
CA PRO A 103 14.80 -36.18 -22.12
C PRO A 103 15.49 -34.81 -22.07
N LYS A 104 16.53 -34.68 -21.24
CA LYS A 104 17.37 -33.49 -21.03
C LYS A 104 18.10 -33.06 -22.32
N ASN A 105 17.36 -32.83 -23.38
CA ASN A 105 17.81 -32.08 -24.53
C ASN A 105 18.09 -30.67 -24.01
N ALA A 106 19.27 -30.15 -24.33
CA ALA A 106 19.80 -28.91 -23.77
C ALA A 106 18.72 -27.83 -23.67
N ALA A 107 18.48 -27.33 -22.46
CA ALA A 107 17.54 -26.24 -22.22
C ALA A 107 17.90 -25.09 -23.18
N VAL A 108 16.99 -24.77 -24.10
CA VAL A 108 17.19 -23.68 -25.05
C VAL A 108 17.07 -22.38 -24.26
N TRP A 109 18.13 -21.56 -24.28
CA TRP A 109 18.09 -20.24 -23.67
C TRP A 109 17.44 -19.26 -24.63
N CYS A 110 16.14 -19.02 -24.46
CA CYS A 110 15.32 -18.26 -25.40
C CYS A 110 15.62 -16.76 -25.39
N GLU A 111 15.98 -16.19 -24.23
CA GLU A 111 16.20 -14.75 -24.05
C GLU A 111 17.43 -14.23 -24.82
N GLY A 112 18.35 -15.13 -25.22
CA GLY A 112 19.49 -14.80 -26.09
C GLY A 112 19.21 -14.96 -27.58
N LEU A 113 18.01 -15.40 -27.99
CA LEU A 113 17.65 -15.60 -29.39
C LEU A 113 17.07 -14.34 -30.00
N SER A 114 17.41 -14.07 -31.26
CA SER A 114 16.69 -13.08 -32.06
C SER A 114 15.25 -13.56 -32.32
N VAL A 115 14.35 -12.62 -32.63
CA VAL A 115 12.94 -12.91 -32.92
C VAL A 115 12.79 -13.91 -34.08
N GLU A 116 13.66 -13.81 -35.09
CA GLU A 116 13.68 -14.70 -36.25
C GLU A 116 14.08 -16.12 -35.85
N ARG A 117 15.07 -16.25 -34.95
CA ARG A 117 15.55 -17.54 -34.46
C ARG A 117 14.60 -18.20 -33.46
N CYS A 118 13.79 -17.40 -32.76
CA CYS A 118 12.77 -17.88 -31.83
C CYS A 118 11.82 -18.88 -32.50
N GLY A 119 11.47 -18.64 -33.77
CA GLY A 119 10.58 -19.50 -34.55
C GLY A 119 11.11 -20.91 -34.83
N SER A 120 12.42 -21.16 -34.63
CA SER A 120 13.04 -22.48 -34.75
C SER A 120 12.89 -23.34 -33.48
N HIS A 121 12.48 -22.74 -32.37
CA HIS A 121 12.37 -23.38 -31.05
C HIS A 121 10.95 -23.26 -30.47
N ARG A 122 9.90 -23.45 -31.29
CA ARG A 122 8.50 -23.20 -30.89
C ARG A 122 7.99 -24.06 -29.72
N GLU A 123 8.69 -25.15 -29.42
CA GLU A 123 8.34 -26.02 -28.28
C GLU A 123 8.78 -25.40 -26.95
N ASP A 124 9.83 -24.58 -26.97
CA ASP A 124 10.53 -24.06 -25.77
C ASP A 124 10.47 -22.53 -25.67
N CYS A 125 10.34 -21.85 -26.80
CA CYS A 125 10.37 -20.39 -26.90
C CYS A 125 9.11 -19.83 -27.57
N GLU A 126 8.78 -18.58 -27.24
CA GLU A 126 7.74 -17.78 -27.88
C GLU A 126 8.18 -16.33 -28.09
N VAL A 127 7.52 -15.66 -29.04
CA VAL A 127 7.77 -14.24 -29.33
C VAL A 127 6.81 -13.40 -28.51
N GLY A 128 7.37 -12.52 -27.67
CA GLY A 128 6.66 -11.47 -26.96
C GLY A 128 6.82 -10.10 -27.62
N ALA A 129 6.17 -9.10 -27.05
CA ALA A 129 6.37 -7.70 -27.40
C ALA A 129 6.38 -6.85 -26.11
N TYR A 130 7.37 -5.98 -26.01
CA TYR A 130 7.42 -4.95 -24.98
C TYR A 130 6.41 -3.84 -25.29
N CYS A 131 6.19 -2.98 -24.31
CA CYS A 131 5.23 -1.88 -24.42
C CYS A 131 5.62 -0.79 -25.45
N ASP A 132 6.89 -0.72 -25.83
CA ASP A 132 7.36 0.12 -26.94
C ASP A 132 7.18 -0.52 -28.33
N GLY A 133 6.64 -1.74 -28.37
CA GLY A 133 6.41 -2.54 -29.57
C GLY A 133 7.62 -3.37 -30.02
N VAL A 134 8.77 -3.26 -29.33
CA VAL A 134 9.94 -4.09 -29.62
C VAL A 134 9.63 -5.55 -29.30
N ARG A 135 9.85 -6.42 -30.29
CA ARG A 135 9.63 -7.85 -30.15
C ARG A 135 10.86 -8.53 -29.59
N PHE A 136 10.66 -9.53 -28.73
CA PHE A 136 11.73 -10.31 -28.13
C PHE A 136 11.36 -11.79 -28.07
N CYS A 137 12.36 -12.65 -27.89
CA CYS A 137 12.16 -14.08 -27.66
C CYS A 137 12.26 -14.37 -26.17
N ARG A 138 11.36 -15.20 -25.64
CA ARG A 138 11.38 -15.64 -24.25
C ARG A 138 11.00 -17.10 -24.12
N SER A 139 11.32 -17.67 -22.98
CA SER A 139 10.91 -19.03 -22.64
C SER A 139 9.39 -19.14 -22.54
N ARG A 140 8.82 -20.22 -23.08
CA ARG A 140 7.40 -20.53 -22.85
C ARG A 140 7.21 -20.92 -21.40
N PRO A 141 6.11 -20.51 -20.75
CA PRO A 141 5.79 -20.99 -19.42
C PRO A 141 5.68 -22.52 -19.44
N GLU A 142 6.23 -23.17 -18.41
CA GLU A 142 6.24 -24.64 -18.27
C GLU A 142 4.82 -25.23 -18.37
N PHE A 143 3.83 -24.45 -17.94
CA PHE A 143 2.42 -24.74 -18.03
C PHE A 143 1.74 -23.64 -18.85
N PRO A 144 1.73 -23.74 -20.19
CA PRO A 144 0.99 -22.79 -21.00
C PRO A 144 -0.47 -22.86 -20.60
N SER A 145 -1.08 -21.69 -20.38
CA SER A 145 -2.51 -21.59 -20.15
C SER A 145 -3.24 -22.35 -21.25
N ALA A 146 -4.20 -23.20 -20.87
CA ALA A 146 -5.10 -23.84 -21.83
C ALA A 146 -6.09 -22.84 -22.45
N GLU A 147 -6.13 -21.62 -21.94
CA GLU A 147 -7.02 -20.57 -22.41
C GLU A 147 -6.51 -19.98 -23.73
N ALA A 148 -7.45 -19.69 -24.64
CA ALA A 148 -7.14 -19.11 -25.93
C ALA A 148 -6.74 -17.62 -25.87
N CYS A 149 -6.88 -17.00 -24.70
CA CYS A 149 -6.63 -15.59 -24.44
C CYS A 149 -6.01 -15.42 -23.06
N ALA A 150 -5.45 -14.24 -22.79
CA ALA A 150 -4.85 -13.93 -21.51
C ALA A 150 -5.86 -13.33 -20.54
N ALA A 151 -5.92 -13.93 -19.35
CA ALA A 151 -6.66 -13.44 -18.21
C ALA A 151 -6.10 -12.11 -17.68
N GLU A 152 -6.86 -11.48 -16.80
CA GLU A 152 -6.48 -10.24 -16.14
C GLU A 152 -5.20 -10.43 -15.30
N GLY A 153 -4.30 -9.45 -15.33
CA GLY A 153 -3.04 -9.48 -14.57
C GLY A 153 -1.91 -10.31 -15.20
N ILE A 154 -2.17 -11.03 -16.29
CA ILE A 154 -1.13 -11.79 -17.01
C ILE A 154 -0.21 -10.82 -17.77
N LEU A 155 1.10 -10.92 -17.50
CA LEU A 155 2.15 -10.14 -18.14
C LEU A 155 2.55 -10.70 -19.50
N GLY A 156 2.72 -9.79 -20.47
CA GLY A 156 3.30 -10.02 -21.79
C GLY A 156 2.71 -11.17 -22.55
N ALA A 157 1.41 -11.42 -22.40
CA ALA A 157 0.77 -12.51 -23.07
C ALA A 157 1.07 -12.50 -24.58
N ASN A 158 1.58 -13.61 -25.09
CA ASN A 158 1.74 -13.87 -26.53
C ASN A 158 0.39 -14.15 -27.23
N VAL A 159 -0.69 -14.16 -26.45
CA VAL A 159 -2.08 -14.27 -26.89
C VAL A 159 -2.80 -12.96 -26.62
N ALA A 160 -3.85 -12.69 -27.39
CA ALA A 160 -4.70 -11.53 -27.14
C ALA A 160 -5.32 -11.58 -25.74
N CYS A 161 -5.55 -10.43 -25.12
CA CYS A 161 -6.32 -10.37 -23.89
C CYS A 161 -7.74 -10.91 -24.10
N CYS A 162 -8.31 -11.53 -23.07
CA CYS A 162 -9.68 -12.03 -23.13
C CYS A 162 -10.69 -10.89 -23.34
N SER A 163 -11.90 -11.25 -23.81
CA SER A 163 -12.97 -10.27 -24.07
C SER A 163 -13.24 -9.39 -22.85
N GLY A 164 -13.28 -8.07 -23.07
CA GLY A 164 -13.46 -7.06 -22.01
C GLY A 164 -12.15 -6.63 -21.32
N LEU A 165 -10.99 -7.17 -21.74
CA LEU A 165 -9.68 -6.74 -21.29
C LEU A 165 -8.92 -6.02 -22.40
N VAL A 166 -8.06 -5.10 -22.01
CA VAL A 166 -7.14 -4.37 -22.89
C VAL A 166 -5.70 -4.55 -22.42
N ALA A 167 -4.80 -4.79 -23.37
CA ALA A 167 -3.36 -4.82 -23.09
C ALA A 167 -2.89 -3.39 -22.82
N ARG A 168 -2.43 -3.13 -21.60
CA ARG A 168 -2.02 -1.81 -21.16
C ARG A 168 -0.63 -1.83 -20.56
N CYS A 169 -0.12 -0.62 -20.51
CA CYS A 169 1.26 -0.30 -20.40
C CYS A 169 1.33 0.96 -19.51
N GLY A 170 2.18 1.00 -18.49
CA GLY A 170 2.35 2.15 -17.62
C GLY A 170 2.84 1.76 -16.24
N VAL A 171 3.94 2.36 -15.78
CA VAL A 171 4.42 2.26 -14.40
C VAL A 171 4.61 3.65 -13.78
N PRO A 172 4.44 3.81 -12.46
CA PRO A 172 4.70 5.08 -11.80
C PRO A 172 6.20 5.35 -11.80
N ALA A 173 6.63 6.46 -12.42
CA ALA A 173 7.99 6.94 -12.33
C ALA A 173 8.18 7.65 -10.98
N GLY A 174 8.90 7.01 -10.05
CA GLY A 174 9.47 7.62 -8.84
C GLY A 174 8.59 8.66 -8.12
N GLY A 175 7.71 8.22 -7.22
CA GLY A 175 7.23 8.97 -6.05
C GLY A 175 6.41 10.25 -6.22
N ARG A 176 6.21 10.80 -7.42
CA ARG A 176 5.49 12.10 -7.62
C ARG A 176 4.34 12.05 -8.63
N GLY A 177 3.71 10.89 -8.81
CA GLY A 177 2.58 10.74 -9.74
C GLY A 177 2.98 10.99 -11.21
N ALA A 178 4.27 11.10 -11.52
CA ALA A 178 4.75 11.07 -12.88
C ALA A 178 4.52 9.66 -13.40
N CYS A 179 3.70 9.55 -14.43
CA CYS A 179 3.62 8.31 -15.18
C CYS A 179 4.75 8.31 -16.20
N ASN A 180 5.46 7.19 -16.33
CA ASN A 180 6.26 6.99 -17.51
C ASN A 180 5.31 6.48 -18.60
N PRO A 181 4.87 7.33 -19.56
CA PRO A 181 4.20 6.79 -20.74
C PRO A 181 5.20 5.84 -21.39
N GLN A 182 4.85 4.56 -21.53
CA GLN A 182 5.78 3.46 -21.84
C GLN A 182 6.37 3.46 -23.26
N LYS A 183 6.60 4.63 -23.84
CA LYS A 183 7.44 4.74 -25.01
C LYS A 183 8.90 4.53 -24.58
N GLY A 184 9.42 3.33 -24.86
CA GLY A 184 10.81 2.93 -24.56
C GLY A 184 10.99 2.18 -23.24
N ASP A 185 9.94 1.55 -22.71
CA ASP A 185 10.02 0.66 -21.55
C ASP A 185 10.08 -0.80 -22.03
N GLU A 186 11.10 -1.55 -21.59
CA GLU A 186 11.22 -3.01 -21.81
C GLU A 186 10.29 -3.83 -20.89
N SER A 187 9.33 -3.18 -20.25
CA SER A 187 8.24 -3.84 -19.55
C SER A 187 7.25 -4.47 -20.52
N GLU A 188 6.71 -5.61 -20.10
CA GLU A 188 5.66 -6.31 -20.82
C GLU A 188 4.27 -5.72 -20.52
N PRO A 189 3.33 -5.68 -21.51
CA PRO A 189 1.97 -5.22 -21.27
C PRO A 189 1.21 -6.17 -20.33
N VAL A 190 0.25 -5.64 -19.58
CA VAL A 190 -0.67 -6.42 -18.74
C VAL A 190 -2.10 -6.31 -19.26
N CYS A 191 -2.84 -7.42 -19.27
CA CYS A 191 -4.27 -7.41 -19.61
C CYS A 191 -5.09 -6.90 -18.41
N ILE A 192 -5.83 -5.80 -18.59
CA ILE A 192 -6.64 -5.15 -17.53
C ILE A 192 -8.02 -4.70 -18.02
N ARG A 193 -8.94 -4.35 -17.11
CA ARG A 193 -10.35 -4.02 -17.36
C ARG A 193 -10.64 -2.54 -17.63
N CYS A 194 -9.63 -1.84 -18.11
CA CYS A 194 -9.69 -0.40 -18.25
C CYS A 194 -10.81 0.10 -19.18
N GLY A 195 -11.55 1.10 -18.71
CA GLY A 195 -12.70 1.75 -19.34
C GLY A 195 -14.05 1.48 -18.68
N ASP A 196 -14.09 0.78 -17.54
CA ASP A 196 -15.34 0.41 -16.85
C ASP A 196 -15.75 1.37 -15.71
N GLY A 197 -14.92 2.37 -15.42
CA GLY A 197 -15.12 3.36 -14.38
C GLY A 197 -14.64 2.93 -12.99
N VAL A 198 -14.11 1.71 -12.82
CA VAL A 198 -13.69 1.12 -11.55
C VAL A 198 -12.21 0.75 -11.60
N CYS A 199 -11.40 1.35 -10.74
CA CYS A 199 -9.98 1.06 -10.65
C CYS A 199 -9.75 -0.32 -9.98
N GLY A 200 -9.30 -1.30 -10.79
CA GLY A 200 -9.02 -2.66 -10.35
C GLY A 200 -7.65 -2.87 -9.70
N PRO A 201 -7.34 -4.10 -9.24
CA PRO A 201 -6.10 -4.40 -8.51
C PRO A 201 -4.82 -4.36 -9.38
N PHE A 202 -4.98 -4.50 -10.70
CA PHE A 202 -3.88 -4.41 -11.67
C PHE A 202 -3.87 -3.06 -12.42
N GLU A 203 -4.73 -2.14 -12.00
CA GLU A 203 -4.94 -0.86 -12.63
C GLU A 203 -4.37 0.27 -11.78
N GLN A 204 -3.83 1.28 -12.44
CA GLN A 204 -3.27 2.45 -11.82
C GLN A 204 -3.37 3.64 -12.78
N ALA A 205 -3.19 4.85 -12.25
CA ALA A 205 -3.29 6.08 -13.03
C ALA A 205 -2.41 6.11 -14.29
N CYS A 206 -1.37 5.27 -14.37
CA CYS A 206 -0.45 5.22 -15.50
C CYS A 206 -0.83 4.24 -16.61
N ASN A 207 -1.41 3.07 -16.28
CA ASN A 207 -1.83 2.09 -17.28
C ASN A 207 -3.34 2.17 -17.58
N CYS A 208 -4.12 2.78 -16.68
CA CYS A 208 -5.55 3.00 -16.81
C CYS A 208 -5.98 4.37 -16.24
N PRO A 209 -5.55 5.49 -16.86
CA PRO A 209 -5.88 6.83 -16.38
C PRO A 209 -7.39 7.12 -16.37
N GLU A 210 -8.16 6.56 -17.31
CA GLU A 210 -9.61 6.77 -17.40
C GLU A 210 -10.36 6.32 -16.15
N ASP A 211 -9.88 5.27 -15.47
CA ASP A 211 -10.52 4.73 -14.27
C ASP A 211 -9.81 5.11 -12.98
N CYS A 212 -8.48 5.25 -13.02
CA CYS A 212 -7.63 5.38 -11.85
C CYS A 212 -6.96 6.74 -11.66
N ALA A 213 -7.05 7.69 -12.62
CA ALA A 213 -6.48 9.02 -12.44
C ALA A 213 -7.44 9.93 -11.68
N THR A 214 -6.99 10.48 -10.55
CA THR A 214 -7.70 11.56 -9.88
C THR A 214 -7.50 12.89 -10.61
N SER A 215 -8.58 13.66 -10.76
CA SER A 215 -8.54 15.02 -11.31
C SER A 215 -9.45 15.95 -10.51
N GLU A 216 -9.43 17.25 -10.77
CA GLU A 216 -10.40 18.18 -10.15
C GLU A 216 -11.85 17.79 -10.48
N ALA A 217 -12.09 17.23 -11.67
CA ALA A 217 -13.40 16.74 -12.09
C ALA A 217 -13.77 15.38 -11.47
N ARG A 218 -12.79 14.56 -11.11
CA ARG A 218 -12.95 13.24 -10.48
C ARG A 218 -12.01 13.13 -9.27
N PRO A 219 -12.35 13.78 -8.13
CA PRO A 219 -11.49 13.77 -6.95
C PRO A 219 -11.56 12.43 -6.20
N LYS A 220 -12.62 11.64 -6.44
CA LYS A 220 -12.81 10.31 -5.87
C LYS A 220 -12.83 9.24 -6.95
N LEU A 221 -12.36 8.05 -6.61
CA LEU A 221 -12.25 6.88 -7.46
C LEU A 221 -13.10 5.76 -6.90
N ARG A 222 -13.70 4.98 -7.79
CA ARG A 222 -14.25 3.67 -7.44
C ARG A 222 -13.11 2.68 -7.50
N PHE A 223 -12.92 1.92 -6.43
CA PHE A 223 -11.87 0.92 -6.35
C PHE A 223 -12.49 -0.45 -6.11
N GLN A 224 -11.93 -1.45 -6.77
CA GLN A 224 -12.23 -2.84 -6.51
C GLN A 224 -10.92 -3.58 -6.23
N GLY A 225 -10.72 -3.98 -4.97
CA GLY A 225 -9.61 -4.83 -4.60
C GLY A 225 -9.79 -6.27 -5.09
N PRO A 226 -8.79 -7.13 -4.86
CA PRO A 226 -8.85 -8.54 -5.24
C PRO A 226 -9.94 -9.34 -4.51
N TRP A 227 -10.43 -8.83 -3.37
CA TRP A 227 -11.40 -9.50 -2.50
C TRP A 227 -12.53 -8.54 -2.09
N PRO A 228 -13.38 -8.10 -3.04
CA PRO A 228 -14.40 -7.07 -2.76
C PRO A 228 -15.48 -7.55 -1.77
N GLN A 229 -15.64 -8.86 -1.57
CA GLN A 229 -16.52 -9.41 -0.53
C GLN A 229 -15.88 -9.42 0.87
N GLY A 230 -14.64 -8.91 1.01
CA GLY A 230 -13.97 -8.67 2.29
C GLY A 230 -13.15 -9.82 2.86
N VAL A 231 -13.42 -11.07 2.48
CA VAL A 231 -12.66 -12.23 2.97
C VAL A 231 -11.96 -12.89 1.79
N ALA A 232 -10.62 -12.93 1.83
CA ALA A 232 -9.87 -13.74 0.89
C ALA A 232 -10.35 -15.21 1.03
N PRO A 233 -10.53 -15.96 -0.07
CA PRO A 233 -11.15 -17.27 -0.08
C PRO A 233 -10.33 -18.34 0.67
N ASP A 234 -9.10 -18.03 1.12
CA ASP A 234 -8.30 -18.84 2.05
C ASP A 234 -8.49 -18.47 3.52
N GLY A 235 -9.48 -17.64 3.85
CA GLY A 235 -9.74 -17.21 5.22
C GLY A 235 -8.75 -16.17 5.76
N ALA A 236 -7.94 -15.53 4.90
CA ALA A 236 -6.96 -14.52 5.29
C ALA A 236 -7.58 -13.13 5.61
N ALA A 237 -8.84 -13.08 6.05
CA ALA A 237 -9.22 -11.98 6.92
C ALA A 237 -8.28 -12.03 8.14
N PRO A 238 -7.81 -10.91 8.68
CA PRO A 238 -7.00 -10.91 9.90
C PRO A 238 -7.71 -11.76 10.96
N GLU A 239 -7.02 -12.79 11.49
CA GLU A 239 -7.63 -13.82 12.33
C GLU A 239 -8.59 -13.23 13.37
N GLY A 240 -9.83 -13.70 13.38
CA GLY A 240 -10.85 -13.29 14.34
C GLY A 240 -11.58 -11.98 14.01
N THR A 241 -11.42 -11.42 12.81
CA THR A 241 -12.19 -10.22 12.37
C THR A 241 -13.12 -10.52 11.19
N THR A 242 -14.33 -9.95 11.22
CA THR A 242 -15.34 -9.97 10.16
C THR A 242 -15.58 -8.59 9.55
N ALA A 243 -14.99 -7.53 10.13
CA ALA A 243 -15.06 -6.16 9.64
C ALA A 243 -13.81 -5.36 10.08
N PRO A 244 -13.41 -4.30 9.35
CA PRO A 244 -12.25 -3.48 9.71
C PRO A 244 -12.30 -2.92 11.14
N GLY A 245 -13.47 -2.45 11.59
CA GLY A 245 -13.64 -1.87 12.92
C GLY A 245 -13.38 -2.82 14.09
N GLN A 246 -13.32 -4.14 13.85
CA GLN A 246 -12.99 -5.14 14.87
C GLN A 246 -11.47 -5.32 15.05
N CYS A 247 -10.64 -4.76 14.16
CA CYS A 247 -9.19 -4.80 14.31
C CYS A 247 -8.73 -4.19 15.64
N LEU A 248 -9.37 -3.11 16.07
CA LEU A 248 -9.09 -2.50 17.36
C LEU A 248 -9.51 -3.41 18.52
N ASP A 249 -10.45 -4.32 18.37
CA ASP A 249 -10.87 -5.23 19.45
C ASP A 249 -9.94 -6.43 19.57
N THR A 250 -9.57 -7.04 18.43
CA THR A 250 -8.82 -8.30 18.38
C THR A 250 -7.32 -8.16 18.57
N GLN A 251 -6.74 -7.02 18.19
CA GLN A 251 -5.29 -6.84 18.21
C GLN A 251 -4.80 -6.20 19.50
N ALA A 252 -3.66 -6.65 20.02
CA ALA A 252 -3.11 -6.18 21.29
C ALA A 252 -2.15 -4.99 21.16
N SER A 253 -1.53 -4.79 19.99
CA SER A 253 -0.51 -3.77 19.76
C SER A 253 -0.89 -2.79 18.63
N PRO A 254 -0.34 -1.56 18.62
CA PRO A 254 -0.51 -0.61 17.52
C PRO A 254 -0.16 -1.19 16.14
N GLU A 255 0.94 -1.93 16.03
CA GLU A 255 1.38 -2.58 14.79
C GLU A 255 0.46 -3.73 14.37
N GLY A 256 -0.14 -4.44 15.34
CA GLY A 256 -1.16 -5.45 15.08
C GLY A 256 -2.43 -4.84 14.50
N VAL A 257 -2.92 -3.75 15.12
CA VAL A 257 -4.10 -3.02 14.64
C VAL A 257 -3.87 -2.47 13.24
N LEU A 258 -2.71 -1.83 13.00
CA LEU A 258 -2.38 -1.27 11.68
C LEU A 258 -2.34 -2.36 10.60
N ARG A 259 -1.60 -3.45 10.81
CA ARG A 259 -1.53 -4.56 9.84
C ARG A 259 -2.90 -5.19 9.57
N CYS A 260 -3.75 -5.27 10.59
CA CYS A 260 -5.11 -5.75 10.43
C CYS A 260 -5.93 -4.83 9.51
N LEU A 261 -5.89 -3.51 9.74
CA LEU A 261 -6.59 -2.52 8.91
C LEU A 261 -6.01 -2.45 7.48
N GLU A 262 -4.69 -2.52 7.33
CA GLU A 262 -4.01 -2.57 6.01
C GLU A 262 -4.40 -3.80 5.20
N SER A 263 -4.54 -4.96 5.85
CA SER A 263 -5.00 -6.19 5.18
C SER A 263 -6.43 -6.06 4.67
N TRP A 264 -7.32 -5.49 5.49
CA TRP A 264 -8.70 -5.19 5.08
C TRP A 264 -8.74 -4.19 3.91
N SER A 265 -7.97 -3.12 3.98
CA SER A 265 -7.95 -2.10 2.93
C SER A 265 -7.36 -2.63 1.63
N GLU A 266 -6.32 -3.45 1.70
CA GLU A 266 -5.71 -4.10 0.55
C GLU A 266 -6.68 -5.10 -0.08
N GLY A 267 -7.39 -5.90 0.72
CA GLY A 267 -8.35 -6.85 0.17
C GLY A 267 -9.55 -6.18 -0.51
N LEU A 268 -10.12 -5.16 0.13
CA LEU A 268 -11.31 -4.47 -0.37
C LEU A 268 -11.02 -3.50 -1.52
N PHE A 269 -9.88 -2.81 -1.48
CA PHE A 269 -9.59 -1.69 -2.38
C PHE A 269 -8.25 -1.79 -3.10
N GLY A 270 -7.39 -2.75 -2.78
CA GLY A 270 -6.01 -2.81 -3.30
C GLY A 270 -5.10 -1.69 -2.77
N LEU A 271 -5.54 -0.95 -1.74
CA LEU A 271 -4.82 0.19 -1.17
C LEU A 271 -4.39 -0.13 0.26
N ARG A 272 -3.22 0.35 0.68
CA ARG A 272 -2.71 0.11 2.05
C ARG A 272 -2.72 1.35 2.92
N ARG A 273 -2.68 2.56 2.34
CA ARG A 273 -2.49 3.78 3.12
C ARG A 273 -3.79 4.55 3.34
N SER A 274 -3.92 5.14 4.52
CA SER A 274 -5.05 5.98 4.94
C SER A 274 -5.25 7.20 4.02
N ALA A 275 -4.16 7.74 3.48
CA ALA A 275 -4.18 8.85 2.53
C ALA A 275 -4.72 8.43 1.16
N GLU A 276 -4.51 7.17 0.76
CA GLU A 276 -5.03 6.65 -0.51
C GLU A 276 -6.52 6.35 -0.39
N LEU A 277 -6.95 5.75 0.71
CA LEU A 277 -8.35 5.42 0.99
C LEU A 277 -9.25 6.65 1.02
N GLN A 278 -8.78 7.82 1.45
CA GLN A 278 -9.55 9.07 1.42
C GLN A 278 -10.03 9.47 0.02
N ARG A 279 -9.41 8.92 -1.03
CA ARG A 279 -9.78 9.17 -2.43
C ARG A 279 -10.80 8.16 -2.95
N VAL A 280 -11.28 7.22 -2.15
CA VAL A 280 -12.27 6.23 -2.57
C VAL A 280 -13.68 6.80 -2.41
N GLU A 281 -14.56 6.59 -3.40
CA GLU A 281 -15.96 7.06 -3.40
C GLU A 281 -16.81 6.31 -2.34
N ASP A 282 -16.68 4.98 -2.29
CA ASP A 282 -17.56 4.08 -1.54
C ASP A 282 -16.81 3.29 -0.45
N LEU A 283 -16.37 3.96 0.61
CA LEU A 283 -15.68 3.36 1.78
C LEU A 283 -16.64 2.71 2.80
N GLU A 284 -17.75 2.09 2.39
CA GLU A 284 -18.80 1.65 3.33
C GLU A 284 -18.28 0.70 4.43
N SER A 285 -17.22 -0.06 4.16
CA SER A 285 -16.60 -0.97 5.14
C SER A 285 -15.72 -0.27 6.18
N PHE A 286 -15.27 0.97 5.92
CA PHE A 286 -14.41 1.74 6.82
C PHE A 286 -15.17 2.94 7.39
N THR A 287 -15.24 3.00 8.72
CA THR A 287 -15.79 4.19 9.38
C THR A 287 -14.78 5.34 9.35
N PRO A 288 -15.22 6.61 9.52
CA PRO A 288 -14.29 7.73 9.70
C PRO A 288 -13.30 7.52 10.84
N PHE A 289 -13.72 6.81 11.90
CA PHE A 289 -12.87 6.43 13.01
C PHE A 289 -11.73 5.49 12.58
N ASP A 290 -12.04 4.48 11.76
CA ASP A 290 -11.03 3.51 11.30
C ASP A 290 -9.95 4.20 10.46
N LEU A 291 -10.34 5.13 9.58
CA LEU A 291 -9.42 5.90 8.75
C LEU A 291 -8.53 6.85 9.57
N ASP A 292 -9.11 7.53 10.56
CA ASP A 292 -8.35 8.38 11.48
C ASP A 292 -7.38 7.56 12.35
N LEU A 293 -7.81 6.39 12.83
CA LEU A 293 -6.98 5.45 13.58
C LEU A 293 -5.80 4.98 12.73
N MET A 294 -6.04 4.52 11.50
CA MET A 294 -4.99 4.14 10.55
C MET A 294 -3.99 5.28 10.34
N ARG A 295 -4.48 6.50 10.07
CA ARG A 295 -3.63 7.69 9.88
C ARG A 295 -2.74 7.99 11.09
N CYS A 296 -3.24 7.78 12.31
CA CYS A 296 -2.43 7.92 13.51
C CYS A 296 -1.37 6.82 13.62
N LEU A 297 -1.73 5.57 13.34
CA LEU A 297 -0.85 4.41 13.45
C LEU A 297 0.29 4.40 12.42
N GLU A 298 0.05 4.93 11.22
CA GLU A 298 1.06 5.10 10.16
C GLU A 298 2.20 6.05 10.56
N ARG A 299 1.98 6.92 11.55
CA ARG A 299 3.02 7.83 12.05
C ARG A 299 4.10 7.02 12.77
N GLY A 300 5.34 7.49 12.68
CA GLY A 300 6.44 6.93 13.47
C GLY A 300 6.20 7.11 14.97
N SER A 301 6.53 6.09 15.76
CA SER A 301 6.58 6.24 17.21
C SER A 301 7.72 7.18 17.59
N SER A 302 7.47 8.08 18.53
CA SER A 302 8.51 8.99 19.00
C SER A 302 8.36 9.30 20.47
N TYR A 303 9.28 8.75 21.26
CA TYR A 303 9.35 9.00 22.70
C TYR A 303 9.58 10.48 23.02
N ALA A 304 10.43 11.16 22.25
CA ALA A 304 10.73 12.59 22.44
C ALA A 304 9.54 13.50 22.08
N ALA A 305 8.64 13.03 21.20
CA ALA A 305 7.55 13.82 20.67
C ALA A 305 6.15 13.35 21.11
N ARG A 306 6.01 12.57 22.19
CA ARG A 306 4.70 12.02 22.65
C ARG A 306 3.60 13.05 22.82
N ARG A 307 3.96 14.30 23.14
CA ARG A 307 3.01 15.42 23.29
C ARG A 307 2.76 16.18 21.99
N SER A 308 3.54 15.91 20.94
CA SER A 308 3.33 16.47 19.62
C SER A 308 2.21 15.70 18.94
N GLU A 309 1.24 16.43 18.40
CA GLU A 309 0.21 15.85 17.53
C GLU A 309 0.84 15.12 16.35
N THR A 310 2.03 15.51 15.88
CA THR A 310 2.74 14.85 14.77
C THR A 310 3.29 13.46 15.09
N SER A 311 3.36 13.08 16.37
CA SER A 311 3.70 11.72 16.78
C SER A 311 2.51 10.78 16.69
N ARG A 312 2.77 9.47 16.65
CA ARG A 312 1.71 8.45 16.79
C ARG A 312 0.96 8.63 18.10
N GLU A 313 1.67 8.78 19.20
CA GLU A 313 1.10 8.86 20.55
C GLU A 313 0.22 10.10 20.73
N GLY A 314 0.68 11.27 20.30
CA GLY A 314 -0.11 12.50 20.35
C GLY A 314 -1.33 12.46 19.43
N CYS A 315 -1.23 11.82 18.27
CA CYS A 315 -2.38 11.61 17.38
C CYS A 315 -3.43 10.69 18.01
N LEU A 316 -3.00 9.56 18.61
CA LEU A 316 -3.91 8.63 19.31
C LEU A 316 -4.57 9.29 20.53
N GLU A 317 -3.84 10.14 21.26
CA GLU A 317 -4.41 10.93 22.36
C GLU A 317 -5.50 11.87 21.84
N ALA A 318 -5.23 12.64 20.79
CA ALA A 318 -6.20 13.56 20.20
C ALA A 318 -7.43 12.81 19.64
N LEU A 319 -7.23 11.63 19.06
CA LEU A 319 -8.32 10.75 18.61
C LEU A 319 -9.17 10.31 19.80
N TYR A 320 -8.55 9.81 20.87
CA TYR A 320 -9.24 9.42 22.11
C TYR A 320 -10.05 10.57 22.71
N GLN A 321 -9.47 11.77 22.85
CA GLN A 321 -10.17 12.91 23.41
C GLN A 321 -11.41 13.29 22.59
N ARG A 322 -11.34 13.16 21.26
CA ARG A 322 -12.45 13.45 20.35
C ARG A 322 -13.54 12.39 20.40
N THR A 323 -13.20 11.11 20.49
CA THR A 323 -14.15 10.00 20.32
C THR A 323 -14.61 9.40 21.65
N GLN A 324 -13.83 9.61 22.71
CA GLN A 324 -14.00 8.96 24.03
C GLN A 324 -14.04 7.42 23.94
N ASP A 325 -13.41 6.85 22.90
CA ASP A 325 -13.39 5.40 22.70
C ASP A 325 -12.32 4.74 23.60
N SER A 326 -12.78 4.10 24.68
CA SER A 326 -11.92 3.43 25.67
C SER A 326 -11.09 2.28 25.08
N ARG A 327 -11.45 1.73 23.92
CA ARG A 327 -10.63 0.71 23.26
C ARG A 327 -9.27 1.24 22.84
N LEU A 328 -9.10 2.56 22.69
CA LEU A 328 -7.80 3.18 22.40
C LEU A 328 -6.84 3.17 23.59
N ASP A 329 -7.32 2.95 24.82
CA ASP A 329 -6.46 2.95 26.00
C ASP A 329 -5.34 1.92 25.88
N LYS A 330 -5.63 0.71 25.37
CA LYS A 330 -4.60 -0.32 25.19
C LYS A 330 -3.47 0.10 24.23
N LEU A 331 -3.76 0.99 23.28
CA LEU A 331 -2.76 1.51 22.34
C LEU A 331 -1.96 2.67 22.96
N ARG A 332 -2.60 3.52 23.76
CA ARG A 332 -1.97 4.65 24.46
C ARG A 332 -0.90 4.17 25.46
N TRP A 333 -1.20 3.10 26.20
CA TRP A 333 -0.33 2.60 27.28
C TRP A 333 0.78 1.67 26.83
N PHE A 334 0.69 1.10 25.61
CA PHE A 334 1.69 0.17 25.08
C PHE A 334 3.10 0.79 24.99
N SER A 335 3.20 2.11 24.80
CA SER A 335 4.48 2.83 24.77
C SER A 335 5.11 3.03 26.15
N SER A 336 4.32 2.98 27.23
CA SER A 336 4.80 3.31 28.58
C SER A 336 5.39 2.11 29.32
N SER A 337 4.94 0.90 29.01
CA SER A 337 5.38 -0.34 29.66
C SER A 337 6.75 -0.85 29.15
N TYR A 338 7.06 -0.70 27.86
CA TYR A 338 8.36 -1.14 27.31
C TYR A 338 9.57 -0.27 27.69
N GLY A 339 9.34 0.93 28.23
CA GLY A 339 10.41 1.84 28.66
C GLY A 339 10.90 1.65 30.10
N ARG A 340 10.27 0.77 30.91
CA ARG A 340 10.59 0.58 32.34
C ARG A 340 11.40 -0.67 32.66
N SER A 341 11.76 -1.49 31.68
CA SER A 341 12.52 -2.74 31.88
C SER A 341 14.01 -2.62 31.54
N ARG A 342 14.61 -1.43 31.72
CA ARG A 342 16.06 -1.23 31.67
C ARG A 342 16.52 -0.49 32.92
#